data_AF-A0A7C3S166-F1
#
_entry.id   AF-A0A7C3S166-F1
#
_cell.length_a   1.000
_cell.length_b   1.000
_cell.length_c   1.000
_cell.angle_alpha   90.00
_cell.angle_beta   90.00
_cell.angle_gamma   90.00
#
_symmetry.space_group_name_H-M   'P 1'
#
loop_
_entity.id
_entity.type
_entity.pdbx_description
1 polymer ?
#
loop_
_entity_poly.entity_id
_entity_poly.type
_entity_poly.pdbx_seq_one_letter_code
_entity_poly.pdbx_strand_id
1 'polypeptide(L)'
;MEKKSFSCVGYPVPRVDALDKVLGKAIYSEDISFPDMLYGRVLRAGVPHAVIEEIDTREAEAMKGVVCVLTSKDIPGVNRYGIAFQDQYALAEDKVRYIGDPVALVAAESEEIAKDAVKAIRVKYRPLPVITSPREALAEGAPKIHEKGNLLMHTKIRKGDIRKGFDQAYVVVENTYRTHVVDHAYIETESGVGMLDRQGNLVIWSSNQCPFRDRRQVAKVLGMKENRIRVIRATTGGAFGGKDDITVEIHIGLLVQATKRPVRLVLDREESFSSQTKRHAIEIWTRWGATREGKLCAMEGDVYGDKGAYAGLGAFVIKKCGIHLSGPYYIPNIRVDSYSVYTNNIMGSAMRGFGVTQAAVAHEAQMDELAKRLKINPLTFRLMNALDNGLSTATGQVFWEGVGIKATLEKLREVVLNDPHLRSYWEDLG
;
A
#
# COMPACT_ATOMS: atom_id res chain seq x y z
N MET A 1 -34.30 -17.39 -9.75
CA MET A 1 -34.56 -16.49 -8.62
C MET A 1 -35.39 -15.33 -9.14
N GLU A 2 -36.58 -15.09 -8.57
CA GLU A 2 -37.27 -13.81 -8.78
C GLU A 2 -36.31 -12.67 -8.46
N LYS A 3 -36.18 -11.70 -9.37
CA LYS A 3 -35.42 -10.48 -9.10
C LYS A 3 -36.09 -9.79 -7.92
N LYS A 4 -35.48 -9.88 -6.74
CA LYS A 4 -35.90 -9.09 -5.58
C LYS A 4 -35.90 -7.62 -6.00
N SER A 5 -37.07 -7.00 -6.02
CA SER A 5 -37.20 -5.56 -6.23
C SER A 5 -36.89 -4.87 -4.91
N PHE A 6 -35.82 -4.07 -4.89
CA PHE A 6 -35.46 -3.25 -3.75
C PHE A 6 -35.90 -1.81 -3.97
N SER A 7 -36.13 -1.04 -2.91
CA SER A 7 -36.56 0.36 -3.02
C SER A 7 -35.46 1.29 -3.58
N CYS A 8 -34.19 0.98 -3.33
CA CYS A 8 -33.05 1.79 -3.79
C CYS A 8 -31.77 0.99 -4.10
N VAL A 9 -31.63 -0.24 -3.59
CA VAL A 9 -30.43 -1.07 -3.82
C VAL A 9 -30.37 -1.50 -5.28
N GLY A 10 -29.26 -1.18 -5.96
CA GLY A 10 -29.05 -1.48 -7.39
C GLY A 10 -29.52 -0.39 -8.35
N TYR A 11 -30.10 0.71 -7.85
CA TYR A 11 -30.55 1.84 -8.67
C TYR A 11 -29.51 2.97 -8.71
N PRO A 12 -29.43 3.76 -9.80
CA PRO A 12 -28.50 4.87 -9.94
C PRO A 12 -28.98 6.10 -9.14
N VAL A 13 -28.94 6.01 -7.81
CA VAL A 13 -29.29 7.12 -6.91
C VAL A 13 -28.12 8.11 -6.82
N PRO A 14 -28.33 9.44 -6.94
CA PRO A 14 -27.29 10.42 -6.73
C PRO A 14 -26.63 10.27 -5.36
N ARG A 15 -25.30 10.34 -5.34
CA ARG A 15 -24.56 10.27 -4.08
C ARG A 15 -24.87 11.50 -3.23
N VAL A 16 -24.98 11.30 -1.91
CA VAL A 16 -25.25 12.37 -0.94
C VAL A 16 -24.19 13.49 -0.95
N ASP A 17 -22.97 13.17 -1.37
CA ASP A 17 -21.83 14.11 -1.45
C ASP A 17 -21.56 14.64 -2.87
N ALA A 18 -22.43 14.34 -3.85
CA ALA A 18 -22.21 14.74 -5.24
C ALA A 18 -22.42 16.25 -5.45
N LEU A 19 -23.47 16.82 -4.86
CA LEU A 19 -23.87 18.20 -5.10
C LEU A 19 -22.77 19.19 -4.70
N ASP A 20 -22.21 19.02 -3.50
CA ASP A 20 -21.15 19.91 -3.01
C ASP A 20 -19.89 19.83 -3.88
N LYS A 21 -19.56 18.66 -4.43
CA LYS A 21 -18.38 18.49 -5.30
C LYS A 21 -18.55 19.17 -6.64
N VAL A 22 -19.69 19.00 -7.29
CA VAL A 22 -19.94 19.61 -8.62
C VAL A 22 -20.12 21.13 -8.54
N LEU A 23 -20.51 21.65 -7.38
CA LEU A 23 -20.63 23.09 -7.12
C LEU A 23 -19.36 23.74 -6.54
N GLY A 24 -18.29 22.98 -6.31
CA GLY A 24 -17.07 23.49 -5.67
C GLY A 24 -17.27 23.91 -4.20
N LYS A 25 -18.28 23.38 -3.52
CA LYS A 25 -18.60 23.63 -2.11
C LYS A 25 -18.03 22.58 -1.15
N ALA A 26 -17.56 21.46 -1.67
CA ALA A 26 -16.96 20.41 -0.87
C ALA A 26 -15.64 20.91 -0.27
N ILE A 27 -15.52 20.85 1.06
CA ILE A 27 -14.34 21.32 1.79
C ILE A 27 -13.35 20.17 1.93
N TYR A 28 -12.25 20.24 1.18
CA TYR A 28 -11.08 19.38 1.33
C TYR A 28 -10.23 19.86 2.49
N SER A 29 -9.28 19.04 2.93
CA SER A 29 -8.47 19.42 4.11
C SER A 29 -7.62 20.68 3.85
N GLU A 30 -7.27 20.93 2.59
CA GLU A 30 -6.58 22.13 2.12
C GLU A 30 -7.45 23.39 2.05
N ASP A 31 -8.77 23.27 2.13
CA ASP A 31 -9.66 24.43 2.11
C ASP A 31 -9.91 24.99 3.52
N ILE A 32 -9.44 24.26 4.54
CA ILE A 32 -9.60 24.63 5.95
C ILE A 32 -8.53 25.66 6.31
N SER A 33 -8.97 26.75 6.95
CA SER A 33 -8.08 27.81 7.46
C SER A 33 -8.56 28.31 8.82
N PHE A 34 -7.61 28.81 9.61
CA PHE A 34 -7.85 29.39 10.92
C PHE A 34 -7.04 30.70 11.08
N PRO A 35 -7.48 31.62 11.95
CA PRO A 35 -6.64 32.74 12.36
C PRO A 35 -5.30 32.27 12.94
N ASP A 36 -4.24 33.04 12.70
CA ASP A 36 -2.88 32.81 13.19
C ASP A 36 -2.26 31.45 12.82
N MET A 37 -2.80 30.81 11.76
CA MET A 37 -2.35 29.51 11.27
C MET A 37 -0.92 29.57 10.72
N LEU A 38 -0.13 28.57 11.08
CA LEU A 38 1.23 28.36 10.60
C LEU A 38 1.29 27.35 9.46
N TYR A 39 2.37 27.42 8.70
CA TYR A 39 2.68 26.53 7.59
C TYR A 39 3.79 25.56 8.01
N GLY A 40 3.41 24.29 8.10
CA GLY A 40 4.30 23.18 8.41
C GLY A 40 5.03 22.66 7.18
N ARG A 41 6.31 22.33 7.30
CA ARG A 41 7.09 21.60 6.29
C ARG A 41 7.97 20.53 6.92
N VAL A 42 8.28 19.50 6.14
CA VAL A 42 9.10 18.37 6.57
C VAL A 42 10.42 18.40 5.82
N LEU A 43 11.54 18.33 6.54
CA LEU A 43 12.82 18.00 5.94
C LEU A 43 12.88 16.50 5.72
N ARG A 44 12.95 16.07 4.45
CA ARG A 44 13.15 14.66 4.07
C ARG A 44 14.63 14.32 4.01
N ALA A 45 14.95 13.06 4.22
CA ALA A 45 16.32 12.57 4.27
C ALA A 45 17.12 12.86 3.00
N GLY A 46 16.50 12.68 1.82
CA GLY A 46 17.14 12.87 0.52
C GLY A 46 18.21 11.83 0.17
N VAL A 47 18.56 10.94 1.09
CA VAL A 47 19.55 9.86 0.92
C VAL A 47 18.95 8.50 1.31
N PRO A 48 19.31 7.41 0.62
CA PRO A 48 18.61 6.12 0.77
C PRO A 48 18.98 5.36 2.05
N HIS A 49 20.21 5.49 2.56
CA HIS A 49 20.63 4.81 3.79
C HIS A 49 21.85 5.50 4.38
N ALA A 50 21.73 6.07 5.57
CA ALA A 50 22.84 6.76 6.23
C ALA A 50 22.61 6.89 7.74
N VAL A 51 23.69 6.89 8.51
CA VAL A 51 23.66 7.33 9.91
C VAL A 51 23.54 8.85 9.95
N ILE A 52 22.69 9.36 10.84
CA ILE A 52 22.61 10.79 11.14
C ILE A 52 23.69 11.11 12.17
N GLU A 53 24.73 11.83 11.77
CA GLU A 53 25.80 12.24 12.70
C GLU A 53 25.42 13.53 13.45
N GLU A 54 24.80 14.47 12.74
CA GLU A 54 24.42 15.78 13.27
C GLU A 54 23.25 16.37 12.47
N ILE A 55 22.36 17.08 13.18
CA ILE A 55 21.31 17.92 12.61
C ILE A 55 21.54 19.33 13.17
N ASP A 56 21.88 20.28 12.30
CA ASP A 56 22.06 21.69 12.64
C ASP A 56 20.86 22.51 12.17
N THR A 57 20.08 23.01 13.12
CA THR A 57 18.84 23.79 12.91
C THR A 57 19.04 25.29 13.11
N ARG A 58 20.22 25.74 13.54
CA ARG A 58 20.45 27.12 14.01
C ARG A 58 20.13 28.18 12.96
N GLU A 59 20.50 27.92 11.71
CA GLU A 59 20.25 28.84 10.59
C GLU A 59 18.75 28.99 10.34
N ALA A 60 18.00 27.87 10.33
CA ALA A 60 16.55 27.86 10.17
C ALA A 60 15.82 28.54 11.33
N GLU A 61 16.24 28.27 12.58
CA GLU A 61 15.66 28.88 13.79
C GLU A 61 15.87 30.39 13.84
N ALA A 62 16.96 30.91 13.27
CA ALA A 62 17.26 32.32 13.22
C ALA A 62 16.47 33.09 12.14
N MET A 63 15.80 32.39 11.20
CA MET A 63 15.05 33.04 10.12
C MET A 63 13.79 33.74 10.66
N LYS A 64 13.61 35.01 10.27
CA LYS A 64 12.42 35.78 10.65
C LYS A 64 11.14 35.11 10.14
N GLY A 65 10.19 34.88 11.05
CA GLY A 65 8.90 34.24 10.77
C GLY A 65 8.92 32.71 10.93
N VAL A 66 10.07 32.09 11.23
CA VAL A 66 10.10 30.71 11.72
C VAL A 66 9.69 30.71 13.19
N VAL A 67 8.72 29.86 13.54
CA VAL A 67 8.18 29.76 14.90
C VAL A 67 8.81 28.61 15.67
N CYS A 68 9.03 27.47 15.01
CA CYS A 68 9.78 26.36 15.61
C CYS A 68 10.40 25.47 14.54
N VAL A 69 11.47 24.79 14.95
CA VAL A 69 12.06 23.65 14.25
C VAL A 69 12.06 22.48 15.25
N LEU A 70 11.55 21.31 14.83
CA LEU A 70 11.49 20.10 15.67
C LEU A 70 12.34 18.99 15.05
N THR A 71 13.06 18.27 15.89
CA THR A 71 13.83 17.07 15.57
C THR A 71 13.30 15.87 16.36
N SER A 72 13.91 14.70 16.20
CA SER A 72 13.57 13.52 17.00
C SER A 72 13.68 13.75 18.53
N LYS A 73 14.50 14.71 18.96
CA LYS A 73 14.67 15.08 20.39
C LYS A 73 13.43 15.76 20.98
N ASP A 74 12.57 16.33 20.14
CA ASP A 74 11.40 17.10 20.53
C ASP A 74 10.13 16.24 20.62
N ILE A 75 10.25 14.92 20.41
CA ILE A 75 9.12 13.99 20.44
C ILE A 75 8.76 13.69 21.90
N PRO A 76 7.55 14.07 22.36
CA PRO A 76 7.17 13.96 23.78
C PRO A 76 6.74 12.54 24.19
N GLY A 77 6.32 11.71 23.23
CA GLY A 77 5.91 10.33 23.47
C GLY A 77 6.92 9.33 22.93
N VAL A 78 6.43 8.30 22.23
CA VAL A 78 7.29 7.28 21.63
C VAL A 78 7.54 7.62 20.17
N ASN A 79 8.79 7.81 19.77
CA ASN A 79 9.20 8.06 18.38
C ASN A 79 9.08 6.82 17.47
N ARG A 80 7.97 6.08 17.56
CA ARG A 80 7.66 4.94 16.70
C ARG A 80 6.17 4.79 16.45
N TYR A 81 5.81 4.54 15.20
CA TYR A 81 4.45 4.25 14.76
C TYR A 81 4.43 3.18 13.67
N GLY A 82 3.24 2.88 13.15
CA GLY A 82 3.01 1.95 12.05
C GLY A 82 1.69 1.21 12.23
N ILE A 83 1.09 0.72 11.14
CA ILE A 83 -0.21 0.05 11.20
C ILE A 83 -0.11 -1.34 11.85
N ALA A 84 0.79 -2.15 11.30
CA ALA A 84 0.93 -3.57 11.67
C ALA A 84 2.15 -3.82 12.55
N PHE A 85 3.26 -3.16 12.24
CA PHE A 85 4.51 -3.22 12.97
C PHE A 85 4.92 -1.80 13.32
N GLN A 86 5.38 -1.60 14.55
CA GLN A 86 5.78 -0.29 15.08
C GLN A 86 7.24 0.01 14.72
N ASP A 87 7.53 0.07 13.42
CA ASP A 87 8.91 0.17 12.89
C ASP A 87 9.23 1.48 12.19
N GLN A 88 8.24 2.36 11.97
CA GLN A 88 8.42 3.71 11.41
C GLN A 88 8.76 4.71 12.50
N TYR A 89 9.61 5.67 12.19
CA TYR A 89 9.98 6.78 13.08
C TYR A 89 9.22 8.04 12.69
N ALA A 90 8.67 8.76 13.67
CA ALA A 90 7.98 10.03 13.41
C ALA A 90 8.95 11.08 12.88
N LEU A 91 10.15 11.11 13.45
CA LEU A 91 11.34 11.79 12.93
C LEU A 91 12.55 10.87 13.12
N ALA A 92 13.39 10.73 12.10
CA ALA A 92 14.57 9.88 12.13
C ALA A 92 15.53 10.32 13.25
N GLU A 93 16.06 9.34 13.98
CA GLU A 93 16.89 9.57 15.16
C GLU A 93 18.31 9.04 14.93
N ASP A 94 18.45 7.75 14.63
CA ASP A 94 19.73 7.06 14.49
C ASP A 94 20.24 7.05 13.05
N LYS A 95 19.35 6.68 12.12
CA LYS A 95 19.66 6.52 10.71
C LYS A 95 18.41 6.72 9.87
N VAL A 96 18.62 7.13 8.64
CA VAL A 96 17.61 7.11 7.58
C VAL A 96 17.72 5.80 6.82
N ARG A 97 16.58 5.19 6.48
CA ARG A 97 16.43 3.89 5.83
C ARG A 97 15.89 4.02 4.40
N TYR A 98 15.37 5.18 4.01
CA TYR A 98 15.05 5.55 2.62
C TYR A 98 15.04 7.07 2.44
N ILE A 99 14.99 7.52 1.17
CA ILE A 99 15.04 8.95 0.80
C ILE A 99 13.93 9.82 1.43
N GLY A 100 12.79 9.22 1.77
CA GLY A 100 11.60 9.92 2.26
C GLY A 100 11.47 10.00 3.78
N ASP A 101 12.47 9.48 4.52
CA ASP A 101 12.45 9.54 5.98
C ASP A 101 12.33 10.99 6.45
N PRO A 102 11.39 11.30 7.37
CA PRO A 102 11.27 12.64 7.92
C PRO A 102 12.40 12.85 8.95
N VAL A 103 13.15 13.94 8.84
CA VAL A 103 14.32 14.22 9.71
C VAL A 103 14.04 15.36 10.67
N ALA A 104 13.40 16.42 10.18
CA ALA A 104 13.01 17.57 10.97
C ALA A 104 11.68 18.15 10.48
N LEU A 105 11.00 18.92 11.33
CA LEU A 105 9.80 19.68 11.01
C LEU A 105 10.07 21.16 11.20
N VAL A 106 9.45 22.00 10.38
CA VAL A 106 9.43 23.45 10.53
C VAL A 106 7.99 23.92 10.58
N ALA A 107 7.67 24.88 11.44
CA ALA A 107 6.48 25.72 11.31
C ALA A 107 6.86 27.19 11.20
N ALA A 108 6.30 27.88 10.20
CA ALA A 108 6.54 29.29 9.95
C ALA A 108 5.26 30.06 9.61
N GLU A 109 5.35 31.39 9.62
CA GLU A 109 4.22 32.30 9.39
C GLU A 109 3.73 32.36 7.94
N SER A 110 4.54 31.91 6.98
CA SER A 110 4.14 31.74 5.57
C SER A 110 4.71 30.45 4.99
N GLU A 111 4.12 30.00 3.87
CA GLU A 111 4.56 28.82 3.14
C GLU A 111 5.99 28.98 2.59
N GLU A 112 6.32 30.17 2.07
CA GLU A 112 7.63 30.50 1.51
C GLU A 112 8.71 30.43 2.60
N ILE A 113 8.45 31.03 3.76
CA ILE A 113 9.39 30.99 4.90
C ILE A 113 9.60 29.54 5.36
N ALA A 114 8.54 28.73 5.44
CA ALA A 114 8.65 27.34 5.84
C ALA A 114 9.51 26.53 4.84
N LYS A 115 9.33 26.77 3.53
CA LYS A 115 10.13 26.12 2.47
C LYS A 115 11.59 26.50 2.53
N ASP A 116 11.90 27.78 2.74
CA ASP A 116 13.29 28.24 2.81
C ASP A 116 13.98 27.80 4.11
N ALA A 117 13.25 27.79 5.23
CA ALA A 117 13.75 27.30 6.51
C ALA A 117 14.11 25.81 6.49
N VAL A 118 13.32 24.95 5.82
CA VAL A 118 13.69 23.54 5.65
C VAL A 118 15.01 23.38 4.89
N LYS A 119 15.28 24.22 3.88
CA LYS A 119 16.54 24.19 3.12
C LYS A 119 17.74 24.68 3.93
N ALA A 120 17.51 25.51 4.95
CA ALA A 120 18.55 26.04 5.83
C ALA A 120 19.01 25.03 6.89
N ILE A 121 18.26 23.96 7.14
CA ILE A 121 18.66 22.88 8.05
C ILE A 121 19.75 22.03 7.40
N ARG A 122 20.88 21.85 8.09
CA ARG A 122 22.01 21.05 7.59
C ARG A 122 22.06 19.72 8.31
N VAL A 123 22.06 18.63 7.57
CA VAL A 123 22.17 17.28 8.12
C VAL A 123 23.46 16.63 7.64
N LYS A 124 24.28 16.19 8.59
CA LYS A 124 25.51 15.46 8.31
C LYS A 124 25.22 13.96 8.30
N TYR A 125 25.35 13.36 7.12
CA TYR A 125 25.15 11.94 6.91
C TYR A 125 26.47 11.19 6.76
N ARG A 126 26.54 10.01 7.37
CA ARG A 126 27.52 8.98 7.01
C ARG A 126 26.83 7.86 6.24
N PRO A 127 27.08 7.71 4.92
CA PRO A 127 26.42 6.71 4.10
C PRO A 127 26.59 5.29 4.62
N LEU A 128 25.53 4.49 4.47
CA LEU A 128 25.52 3.06 4.74
C LEU A 128 25.27 2.29 3.42
N PRO A 129 25.65 1.00 3.34
CA PRO A 129 25.34 0.18 2.18
C PRO A 129 23.84 0.16 1.87
N VAL A 130 23.49 0.36 0.60
CA VAL A 130 22.10 0.41 0.12
C VAL A 130 21.72 -0.92 -0.49
N ILE A 131 20.56 -1.47 -0.12
CA ILE A 131 20.01 -2.70 -0.66
C ILE A 131 18.70 -2.39 -1.38
N THR A 132 18.60 -2.68 -2.67
CA THR A 132 17.40 -2.37 -3.49
C THR A 132 16.73 -3.62 -4.06
N SER A 133 17.24 -4.81 -3.74
CA SER A 133 16.67 -6.10 -4.19
C SER A 133 16.28 -6.97 -2.99
N PRO A 134 15.06 -7.55 -2.99
CA PRO A 134 14.66 -8.53 -1.97
C PRO A 134 15.60 -9.74 -1.88
N ARG A 135 16.17 -10.19 -3.01
CA ARG A 135 17.09 -11.33 -3.02
C ARG A 135 18.42 -10.99 -2.38
N GLU A 136 18.97 -9.81 -2.69
CA GLU A 136 20.19 -9.31 -2.05
C GLU A 136 19.98 -9.11 -0.55
N ALA A 137 18.82 -8.59 -0.15
CA ALA A 137 18.48 -8.39 1.26
C ALA A 137 18.38 -9.69 2.05
N LEU A 138 18.06 -10.82 1.39
CA LEU A 138 18.00 -12.16 1.98
C LEU A 138 19.31 -12.95 1.89
N ALA A 139 20.32 -12.44 1.18
CA ALA A 139 21.61 -13.11 1.05
C ALA A 139 22.33 -13.19 2.40
N GLU A 140 23.16 -14.22 2.55
CA GLU A 140 24.02 -14.36 3.73
C GLU A 140 24.98 -13.16 3.84
N GLY A 141 25.10 -12.58 5.04
CA GLY A 141 25.93 -11.40 5.28
C GLY A 141 25.36 -10.07 4.80
N ALA A 142 24.13 -10.04 4.24
CA ALA A 142 23.50 -8.80 3.81
C ALA A 142 23.40 -7.78 4.97
N PRO A 143 23.69 -6.48 4.72
CA PRO A 143 23.51 -5.43 5.72
C PRO A 143 22.08 -5.41 6.27
N LYS A 144 21.97 -5.27 7.60
CA LYS A 144 20.67 -5.26 8.27
C LYS A 144 20.05 -3.86 8.24
N ILE A 145 18.91 -3.71 7.58
CA ILE A 145 18.13 -2.45 7.60
C ILE A 145 17.46 -2.29 8.97
N HIS A 146 16.93 -3.38 9.51
CA HIS A 146 16.37 -3.49 10.86
C HIS A 146 17.14 -4.53 11.69
N GLU A 147 17.21 -4.33 13.01
CA GLU A 147 17.99 -5.19 13.92
C GLU A 147 17.65 -6.69 13.80
N LYS A 148 16.36 -6.99 13.60
CA LYS A 148 15.83 -8.35 13.46
C LYS A 148 16.12 -9.00 12.09
N GLY A 149 16.78 -8.29 11.18
CA GLY A 149 17.08 -8.73 9.82
C GLY A 149 16.11 -8.17 8.79
N ASN A 150 16.32 -8.57 7.52
CA ASN A 150 15.58 -8.01 6.39
C ASN A 150 14.35 -8.84 6.01
N LEU A 151 14.21 -10.09 6.47
CA LEU A 151 12.99 -10.87 6.28
C LEU A 151 11.93 -10.42 7.30
N LEU A 152 10.92 -9.69 6.85
CA LEU A 152 9.81 -9.26 7.69
C LEU A 152 8.86 -10.43 8.00
N MET A 153 8.45 -11.16 6.96
CA MET A 153 7.49 -12.25 7.10
C MET A 153 7.65 -13.28 6.00
N HIS A 154 7.61 -14.56 6.39
CA HIS A 154 7.51 -15.71 5.48
C HIS A 154 6.14 -16.36 5.66
N THR A 155 5.35 -16.43 4.59
CA THR A 155 4.06 -17.14 4.60
C THR A 155 4.13 -18.35 3.68
N LYS A 156 3.56 -19.48 4.15
CA LYS A 156 3.50 -20.74 3.41
C LYS A 156 2.05 -21.12 3.14
N ILE A 157 1.79 -21.61 1.93
CA ILE A 157 0.54 -22.25 1.54
C ILE A 157 0.87 -23.67 1.10
N ARG A 158 0.14 -24.64 1.66
CA ARG A 158 0.29 -26.06 1.38
C ARG A 158 -1.11 -26.66 1.24
N LYS A 159 -1.37 -27.30 0.12
CA LYS A 159 -2.62 -28.02 -0.16
C LYS A 159 -2.28 -29.25 -0.99
N GLY A 160 -2.84 -30.41 -0.65
CA GLY A 160 -2.58 -31.66 -1.36
C GLY A 160 -1.11 -32.09 -1.32
N ASP A 161 -0.69 -32.80 -2.36
CA ASP A 161 0.67 -33.33 -2.54
C ASP A 161 1.24 -32.84 -3.87
N ILE A 162 2.23 -31.95 -3.80
CA ILE A 162 2.78 -31.28 -4.99
C ILE A 162 3.44 -32.27 -5.96
N ARG A 163 4.05 -33.35 -5.46
CA ARG A 163 4.70 -34.36 -6.31
C ARG A 163 3.65 -35.13 -7.09
N LYS A 164 2.65 -35.67 -6.38
CA LYS A 164 1.51 -36.36 -7.01
C LYS A 164 0.77 -35.47 -8.02
N GLY A 165 0.68 -34.18 -7.75
CA GLY A 165 0.07 -33.23 -8.67
C GLY A 165 0.84 -33.13 -9.99
N PHE A 166 2.16 -32.93 -9.94
CA PHE A 166 2.97 -32.83 -11.16
C PHE A 166 3.14 -34.18 -11.89
N ASP A 167 3.08 -35.31 -11.20
CA ASP A 167 3.09 -36.64 -11.83
C ASP A 167 1.88 -36.86 -12.76
N GLN A 168 0.78 -36.13 -12.54
CA GLN A 168 -0.43 -36.15 -13.38
C GLN A 168 -0.39 -35.15 -14.55
N ALA A 169 0.62 -34.27 -14.59
CA ALA A 169 0.67 -33.19 -15.56
C ALA A 169 1.07 -33.73 -16.94
N TYR A 170 0.21 -33.51 -17.93
CA TYR A 170 0.55 -33.72 -19.34
C TYR A 170 1.34 -32.53 -19.90
N VAL A 171 1.01 -31.32 -19.46
CA VAL A 171 1.72 -30.09 -19.78
C VAL A 171 2.12 -29.38 -18.49
N VAL A 172 3.35 -28.90 -18.46
CA VAL A 172 3.88 -28.04 -17.39
C VAL A 172 4.40 -26.73 -18.01
N VAL A 173 4.13 -25.61 -17.34
CA VAL A 173 4.64 -24.29 -17.70
C VAL A 173 5.33 -23.69 -16.48
N GLU A 174 6.48 -23.05 -16.69
CA GLU A 174 7.31 -22.47 -15.63
C GLU A 174 7.83 -21.11 -16.09
N ASN A 175 7.59 -20.08 -15.28
CA ASN A 175 7.92 -18.70 -15.64
C ASN A 175 8.27 -17.87 -14.39
N THR A 176 9.00 -16.78 -14.62
CA THR A 176 9.22 -15.72 -13.61
C THR A 176 8.60 -14.43 -14.10
N TYR A 177 7.73 -13.84 -13.28
CA TYR A 177 7.05 -12.59 -13.54
C TYR A 177 7.55 -11.51 -12.60
N ARG A 178 7.59 -10.26 -13.08
CA ARG A 178 7.96 -9.09 -12.29
C ARG A 178 6.95 -7.98 -12.50
N THR A 179 6.50 -7.37 -11.42
CA THR A 179 5.72 -6.13 -11.47
C THR A 179 6.53 -4.99 -10.90
N HIS A 180 6.34 -3.79 -11.45
CA HIS A 180 7.04 -2.57 -11.06
C HIS A 180 6.32 -1.84 -9.91
N VAL A 181 7.01 -0.84 -9.35
CA VAL A 181 6.44 0.10 -8.38
C VAL A 181 5.42 1.00 -9.08
N VAL A 182 4.28 1.24 -8.45
CA VAL A 182 3.22 2.12 -8.97
C VAL A 182 2.79 3.09 -7.88
N ASP A 183 2.65 4.36 -8.21
CA ASP A 183 2.09 5.38 -7.33
C ASP A 183 0.56 5.46 -7.42
N HIS A 184 -0.11 5.84 -6.34
CA HIS A 184 -1.56 5.99 -6.28
C HIS A 184 -2.07 7.16 -7.11
N ALA A 185 -1.26 8.21 -7.27
CA ALA A 185 -1.48 9.39 -8.09
C ALA A 185 -2.87 10.03 -7.91
N TYR A 186 -3.41 10.03 -6.69
CA TYR A 186 -4.58 10.84 -6.36
C TYR A 186 -4.27 12.32 -6.57
N ILE A 187 -5.26 13.08 -7.05
CA ILE A 187 -5.07 14.48 -7.48
C ILE A 187 -4.80 15.40 -6.27
N GLU A 188 -5.55 15.26 -5.19
CA GLU A 188 -5.27 15.93 -3.92
C GLU A 188 -4.14 15.19 -3.20
N THR A 189 -3.01 15.83 -2.96
CA THR A 189 -1.89 15.26 -2.19
C THR A 189 -2.27 15.05 -0.71
N GLU A 190 -1.34 14.56 0.07
CA GLU A 190 -1.50 14.40 1.51
C GLU A 190 -1.49 15.76 2.18
N SER A 191 -2.54 16.02 2.95
CA SER A 191 -2.81 17.34 3.48
C SER A 191 -3.64 17.26 4.75
N GLY A 192 -3.47 18.29 5.58
CA GLY A 192 -4.24 18.46 6.78
C GLY A 192 -3.97 19.77 7.51
N VAL A 193 -4.85 20.06 8.46
CA VAL A 193 -4.76 21.18 9.38
C VAL A 193 -5.07 20.68 10.78
N GLY A 194 -4.33 21.13 11.79
CA GLY A 194 -4.62 20.83 13.19
C GLY A 194 -4.62 22.06 14.07
N MET A 195 -5.30 21.98 15.21
CA MET A 195 -5.33 23.02 16.24
C MET A 195 -5.64 22.40 17.62
N LEU A 196 -5.48 23.19 18.68
CA LEU A 196 -6.07 22.88 19.97
C LEU A 196 -7.46 23.52 20.07
N ASP A 197 -8.47 22.77 20.50
CA ASP A 197 -9.77 23.34 20.85
C ASP A 197 -9.73 24.12 22.18
N ARG A 198 -10.85 24.74 22.57
CA ARG A 198 -10.95 25.52 23.82
C ARG A 198 -10.69 24.71 25.10
N GLN A 199 -10.79 23.38 25.04
CA GLN A 199 -10.53 22.48 26.16
C GLN A 199 -9.10 21.92 26.10
N GLY A 200 -8.30 22.36 25.13
CA GLY A 200 -6.95 21.87 24.89
C GLY A 200 -6.92 20.45 24.32
N ASN A 201 -7.96 20.01 23.61
CA ASN A 201 -7.91 18.78 22.83
C ASN A 201 -7.30 19.07 21.46
N LEU A 202 -6.46 18.17 20.97
CA LEU A 202 -5.91 18.26 19.62
C LEU A 202 -6.98 17.83 18.62
N VAL A 203 -7.31 18.70 17.67
CA VAL A 203 -8.21 18.41 16.56
C VAL A 203 -7.40 18.48 15.27
N ILE A 204 -7.46 17.44 14.44
CA ILE A 204 -6.80 17.36 13.15
C ILE A 204 -7.84 17.04 12.08
N TRP A 205 -7.96 17.88 11.07
CA TRP A 205 -8.65 17.57 9.82
C TRP A 205 -7.63 17.16 8.79
N SER A 206 -7.75 15.95 8.23
CA SER A 206 -6.82 15.49 7.19
C SER A 206 -7.55 14.71 6.10
N SER A 207 -6.87 14.60 4.96
CA SER A 207 -7.24 13.66 3.91
C SER A 207 -6.74 12.26 4.27
N ASN A 208 -7.63 11.41 4.81
CA ASN A 208 -7.28 10.08 5.31
C ASN A 208 -8.35 9.02 5.00
N GLN A 209 -8.03 7.74 5.20
CA GLN A 209 -8.98 6.63 5.08
C GLN A 209 -9.40 6.04 6.43
N CYS A 210 -8.59 6.20 7.49
CA CYS A 210 -8.73 5.45 8.74
C CYS A 210 -8.53 6.32 10.00
N PRO A 211 -9.38 7.33 10.24
CA PRO A 211 -9.13 8.39 11.24
C PRO A 211 -8.95 7.87 12.66
N PHE A 212 -9.67 6.80 13.04
CA PHE A 212 -9.52 6.17 14.36
C PHE A 212 -8.18 5.46 14.54
N ARG A 213 -7.64 4.86 13.47
CA ARG A 213 -6.31 4.25 13.51
C ARG A 213 -5.24 5.33 13.57
N ASP A 214 -5.42 6.41 12.83
CA ASP A 214 -4.49 7.54 12.82
C ASP A 214 -4.43 8.20 14.20
N ARG A 215 -5.59 8.41 14.84
CA ARG A 215 -5.67 8.91 16.22
C ARG A 215 -4.82 8.12 17.21
N ARG A 216 -4.81 6.78 17.14
CA ARG A 216 -4.00 5.93 18.03
C ARG A 216 -2.50 6.15 17.84
N GLN A 217 -2.08 6.34 16.59
CA GLN A 217 -0.67 6.58 16.25
C GLN A 217 -0.23 7.98 16.67
N VAL A 218 -1.07 9.00 16.42
CA VAL A 218 -0.85 10.38 16.91
C VAL A 218 -0.72 10.38 18.43
N ALA A 219 -1.66 9.75 19.15
CA ALA A 219 -1.66 9.69 20.62
C ALA A 219 -0.34 9.16 21.19
N LYS A 220 0.17 8.07 20.60
CA LYS A 220 1.41 7.43 21.02
C LYS A 220 2.64 8.33 20.83
N VAL A 221 2.77 8.97 19.67
CA VAL A 221 3.92 9.84 19.36
C VAL A 221 3.89 11.13 20.18
N LEU A 222 2.70 11.70 20.38
CA LEU A 222 2.52 12.94 21.14
C LEU A 222 2.50 12.74 22.67
N GLY A 223 2.50 11.49 23.16
CA GLY A 223 2.37 11.20 24.58
C GLY A 223 1.01 11.65 25.16
N MET A 224 0.00 11.76 24.32
CA MET A 224 -1.34 12.24 24.68
C MET A 224 -2.32 11.07 24.85
N LYS A 225 -3.30 11.21 25.74
CA LYS A 225 -4.41 10.25 25.83
C LYS A 225 -5.29 10.35 24.59
N GLU A 226 -5.70 9.22 24.02
CA GLU A 226 -6.53 9.18 22.81
C GLU A 226 -7.81 10.01 22.89
N ASN A 227 -8.44 10.09 24.07
CA ASN A 227 -9.66 10.87 24.30
C ASN A 227 -9.43 12.40 24.28
N ARG A 228 -8.17 12.85 24.23
CA ARG A 228 -7.78 14.25 24.05
C ARG A 228 -7.41 14.57 22.59
N ILE A 229 -7.61 13.63 21.67
CA ILE A 229 -7.30 13.78 20.25
C ILE A 229 -8.53 13.45 19.41
N ARG A 230 -8.85 14.30 18.45
CA ARG A 230 -9.91 14.11 17.47
C ARG A 230 -9.33 14.22 16.06
N VAL A 231 -9.28 13.12 15.33
CA VAL A 231 -8.96 13.10 13.91
C VAL A 231 -10.27 13.09 13.12
N ILE A 232 -10.44 14.04 12.22
CA ILE A 232 -11.61 14.25 11.38
C ILE A 232 -11.18 14.03 9.93
N ARG A 233 -11.85 13.10 9.24
CA ARG A 233 -11.67 12.94 7.80
C ARG A 233 -12.38 14.09 7.09
N ALA A 234 -11.63 14.98 6.46
CA ALA A 234 -12.19 15.99 5.55
C ALA A 234 -12.75 15.33 4.27
N THR A 235 -13.24 16.12 3.32
CA THR A 235 -13.42 15.59 1.95
C THR A 235 -12.06 15.11 1.45
N THR A 236 -12.01 13.91 0.87
CA THR A 236 -10.76 13.26 0.44
C THR A 236 -10.74 13.14 -1.08
N GLY A 237 -9.76 13.77 -1.73
CA GLY A 237 -9.56 13.82 -3.18
C GLY A 237 -8.88 12.57 -3.77
N GLY A 238 -9.29 11.39 -3.28
CA GLY A 238 -8.70 10.10 -3.65
C GLY A 238 -7.62 9.63 -2.67
N ALA A 239 -7.41 8.32 -2.65
CA ALA A 239 -6.45 7.68 -1.76
C ALA A 239 -5.96 6.33 -2.33
N PHE A 240 -6.88 5.48 -2.79
CA PHE A 240 -6.59 4.18 -3.42
C PHE A 240 -5.72 3.23 -2.56
N GLY A 241 -5.66 3.44 -1.24
CA GLY A 241 -4.80 2.73 -0.30
C GLY A 241 -3.64 3.57 0.26
N GLY A 242 -3.24 4.66 -0.42
CA GLY A 242 -2.06 5.45 -0.06
C GLY A 242 -2.25 6.32 1.17
N LYS A 243 -3.51 6.67 1.50
CA LYS A 243 -3.92 7.37 2.73
C LYS A 243 -4.53 6.40 3.76
N ASP A 244 -4.22 5.11 3.63
CA ASP A 244 -4.50 4.11 4.66
C ASP A 244 -3.41 4.17 5.75
N ASP A 245 -2.15 4.28 5.34
CA ASP A 245 -1.07 4.70 6.22
C ASP A 245 -1.26 6.16 6.65
N ILE A 246 -0.82 6.44 7.88
CA ILE A 246 -0.81 7.79 8.42
C ILE A 246 0.20 8.62 7.65
N THR A 247 -0.14 9.88 7.35
CA THR A 247 0.64 10.73 6.44
C THR A 247 1.19 11.94 7.18
N VAL A 248 0.36 12.97 7.34
CA VAL A 248 0.73 14.29 7.88
C VAL A 248 0.30 14.49 9.33
N GLU A 249 -0.57 13.61 9.84
CA GLU A 249 -1.28 13.81 11.11
C GLU A 249 -0.33 13.87 12.32
N ILE A 250 0.69 13.01 12.36
CA ILE A 250 1.70 13.04 13.44
C ILE A 250 2.48 14.36 13.40
N HIS A 251 2.92 14.79 12.22
CA HIS A 251 3.72 16.01 12.05
C HIS A 251 2.91 17.26 12.40
N ILE A 252 1.65 17.34 11.95
CA ILE A 252 0.72 18.39 12.36
C ILE A 252 0.55 18.39 13.87
N GLY A 253 0.31 17.23 14.47
CA GLY A 253 0.14 17.11 15.91
C GLY A 253 1.33 17.62 16.71
N LEU A 254 2.55 17.24 16.31
CA LEU A 254 3.80 17.69 16.94
C LEU A 254 3.95 19.23 16.84
N LEU A 255 3.74 19.79 15.66
CA LEU A 255 3.85 21.23 15.42
C LEU A 255 2.78 22.02 16.20
N VAL A 256 1.53 21.55 16.25
CA VAL A 256 0.46 22.17 17.05
C VAL A 256 0.78 22.08 18.55
N GLN A 257 1.29 20.94 19.01
CA GLN A 257 1.66 20.77 20.41
C GLN A 257 2.82 21.69 20.82
N ALA A 258 3.81 21.90 19.95
CA ALA A 258 4.94 22.79 20.20
C ALA A 258 4.55 24.27 20.17
N THR A 259 3.81 24.69 19.14
CA THR A 259 3.51 26.11 18.88
C THR A 259 2.26 26.62 19.58
N LYS A 260 1.36 25.72 19.99
CA LYS A 260 -0.01 26.03 20.47
C LYS A 260 -0.85 26.83 19.48
N ARG A 261 -0.45 26.89 18.21
CA ARG A 261 -1.14 27.57 17.11
C ARG A 261 -1.72 26.55 16.12
N PRO A 262 -2.74 26.90 15.33
CA PRO A 262 -3.17 26.06 14.22
C PRO A 262 -2.01 25.85 13.23
N VAL A 263 -1.86 24.65 12.68
CA VAL A 263 -0.81 24.33 11.71
C VAL A 263 -1.41 23.60 10.52
N ARG A 264 -1.15 24.11 9.32
CA ARG A 264 -1.43 23.46 8.04
C ARG A 264 -0.17 22.77 7.55
N LEU A 265 -0.30 21.53 7.07
CA LEU A 265 0.78 20.81 6.39
C LEU A 265 0.21 20.17 5.13
N VAL A 266 0.79 20.50 3.98
CA VAL A 266 0.41 19.98 2.66
C VAL A 266 1.71 19.54 1.99
N LEU A 267 1.75 18.28 1.55
CA LEU A 267 2.87 17.80 0.75
C LEU A 267 2.71 18.30 -0.68
N ASP A 268 3.79 18.75 -1.29
CA ASP A 268 3.79 18.95 -2.73
C ASP A 268 3.83 17.60 -3.47
N ARG A 269 3.67 17.64 -4.81
CA ARG A 269 3.59 16.42 -5.61
C ARG A 269 4.90 15.62 -5.60
N GLU A 270 6.04 16.29 -5.59
CA GLU A 270 7.35 15.62 -5.59
C GLU A 270 7.60 14.93 -4.24
N GLU A 271 7.25 15.59 -3.14
CA GLU A 271 7.29 15.02 -1.80
C GLU A 271 6.32 13.84 -1.65
N SER A 272 5.10 13.95 -2.18
CA SER A 272 4.12 12.85 -2.23
C SER A 272 4.70 11.62 -2.94
N PHE A 273 5.29 11.81 -4.13
CA PHE A 273 5.90 10.71 -4.88
C PHE A 273 7.13 10.11 -4.20
N SER A 274 8.00 10.91 -3.62
CA SER A 274 9.28 10.42 -3.06
C SER A 274 9.16 9.87 -1.63
N SER A 275 8.15 10.29 -0.85
CA SER A 275 8.06 9.94 0.58
C SER A 275 6.94 8.97 0.93
N GLN A 276 5.85 8.94 0.17
CA GLN A 276 4.64 8.20 0.54
C GLN A 276 4.62 6.78 -0.03
N THR A 277 3.72 5.95 0.50
CA THR A 277 3.66 4.53 0.18
C THR A 277 3.42 4.28 -1.31
N LYS A 278 3.86 3.11 -1.80
CA LYS A 278 3.67 2.68 -3.20
C LYS A 278 3.07 1.29 -3.28
N ARG A 279 2.66 0.88 -4.48
CA ARG A 279 2.51 -0.55 -4.80
C ARG A 279 3.87 -1.23 -4.79
N HIS A 280 3.90 -2.40 -4.20
CA HIS A 280 5.08 -3.24 -4.12
C HIS A 280 5.50 -3.74 -5.50
N ALA A 281 6.78 -3.61 -5.80
CA ALA A 281 7.42 -4.45 -6.81
C ALA A 281 7.51 -5.89 -6.27
N ILE A 282 7.14 -6.87 -7.10
CA ILE A 282 7.11 -8.26 -6.69
C ILE A 282 7.71 -9.10 -7.82
N GLU A 283 8.62 -10.00 -7.46
CA GLU A 283 9.08 -11.08 -8.31
C GLU A 283 8.35 -12.38 -7.94
N ILE A 284 7.81 -13.07 -8.93
CA ILE A 284 7.01 -14.28 -8.77
C ILE A 284 7.57 -15.34 -9.70
N TRP A 285 8.26 -16.33 -9.14
CA TRP A 285 8.53 -17.58 -9.86
C TRP A 285 7.35 -18.53 -9.63
N THR A 286 6.85 -19.16 -10.68
CA THR A 286 5.77 -20.15 -10.54
C THR A 286 5.78 -21.20 -11.63
N ARG A 287 5.38 -22.42 -11.25
CA ARG A 287 5.26 -23.59 -12.12
C ARG A 287 3.88 -24.22 -11.97
N TRP A 288 3.22 -24.49 -13.09
CA TRP A 288 1.84 -24.98 -13.13
C TRP A 288 1.73 -26.20 -14.04
N GLY A 289 0.91 -27.17 -13.63
CA GLY A 289 0.65 -28.40 -14.37
C GLY A 289 -0.82 -28.56 -14.72
N ALA A 290 -1.10 -29.01 -15.93
CA ALA A 290 -2.43 -29.41 -16.39
C ALA A 290 -2.41 -30.81 -17.00
N THR A 291 -3.50 -31.55 -16.79
CA THR A 291 -3.76 -32.86 -17.40
C THR A 291 -4.05 -32.74 -18.89
N ARG A 292 -4.07 -33.88 -19.61
CA ARG A 292 -4.40 -33.89 -21.05
C ARG A 292 -5.82 -33.38 -21.31
N GLU A 293 -6.73 -33.60 -20.38
CA GLU A 293 -8.13 -33.17 -20.42
C GLU A 293 -8.31 -31.68 -20.08
N GLY A 294 -7.22 -30.96 -19.81
CA GLY A 294 -7.26 -29.52 -19.51
C GLY A 294 -7.63 -29.17 -18.08
N LYS A 295 -7.52 -30.11 -17.13
CA LYS A 295 -7.69 -29.81 -15.69
C LYS A 295 -6.37 -29.43 -15.02
N LEU A 296 -6.36 -28.34 -14.26
CA LEU A 296 -5.23 -27.98 -13.39
C LEU A 296 -5.02 -29.04 -12.31
N CYS A 297 -3.78 -29.52 -12.18
CA CYS A 297 -3.43 -30.59 -11.24
C CYS A 297 -2.40 -30.16 -10.19
N ALA A 298 -1.51 -29.22 -10.51
CA ALA A 298 -0.47 -28.75 -9.60
C ALA A 298 -0.11 -27.29 -9.84
N MET A 299 0.29 -26.63 -8.76
CA MET A 299 0.88 -25.31 -8.80
C MET A 299 1.92 -25.17 -7.69
N GLU A 300 3.08 -24.63 -8.03
CA GLU A 300 3.97 -24.07 -7.01
C GLU A 300 4.51 -22.70 -7.37
N GLY A 301 4.99 -21.97 -6.37
CA GLY A 301 5.64 -20.69 -6.59
C GLY A 301 6.34 -20.11 -5.38
N ASP A 302 7.27 -19.22 -5.67
CA ASP A 302 8.00 -18.41 -4.71
C ASP A 302 7.76 -16.94 -5.05
N VAL A 303 7.30 -16.17 -4.06
CA VAL A 303 6.95 -14.75 -4.19
C VAL A 303 7.92 -13.93 -3.35
N TYR A 304 8.73 -13.10 -4.00
CA TYR A 304 9.65 -12.17 -3.34
C TYR A 304 9.08 -10.76 -3.47
N GLY A 305 8.61 -10.22 -2.35
CA GLY A 305 8.00 -8.90 -2.30
C GLY A 305 8.95 -7.86 -1.75
N ASP A 306 9.25 -6.85 -2.57
CA ASP A 306 9.93 -5.64 -2.10
C ASP A 306 8.94 -4.75 -1.37
N LYS A 307 9.21 -4.55 -0.09
CA LYS A 307 8.38 -3.76 0.80
C LYS A 307 9.02 -2.40 1.11
N GLY A 308 10.28 -2.18 0.75
CA GLY A 308 10.98 -0.95 1.11
C GLY A 308 11.26 -0.86 2.62
N ALA A 309 11.58 0.36 3.07
CA ALA A 309 12.23 0.60 4.35
C ALA A 309 11.42 0.25 5.61
N TYR A 310 10.09 0.29 5.56
CA TYR A 310 9.22 0.15 6.76
C TYR A 310 7.99 -0.69 6.50
N ALA A 311 7.39 -1.30 7.52
CA ALA A 311 6.45 -2.40 7.34
C ALA A 311 5.13 -2.03 6.68
N GLY A 312 4.58 -0.85 7.00
CA GLY A 312 3.22 -0.45 6.60
C GLY A 312 2.24 -1.63 6.73
N LEU A 313 1.54 -1.93 5.64
CA LEU A 313 0.75 -3.15 5.46
C LEU A 313 1.42 -4.19 4.55
N GLY A 314 2.67 -3.99 4.17
CA GLY A 314 3.33 -4.74 3.12
C GLY A 314 3.48 -6.23 3.38
N ALA A 315 3.72 -6.64 4.63
CA ALA A 315 3.70 -8.05 5.02
C ALA A 315 2.39 -8.74 4.56
N PHE A 316 1.26 -8.09 4.79
CA PHE A 316 -0.05 -8.62 4.43
C PHE A 316 -0.32 -8.54 2.92
N VAL A 317 0.22 -7.54 2.23
CA VAL A 317 0.14 -7.44 0.76
C VAL A 317 0.85 -8.61 0.10
N ILE A 318 2.08 -8.91 0.51
CA ILE A 318 2.87 -10.01 -0.07
C ILE A 318 2.26 -11.37 0.30
N LYS A 319 1.79 -11.53 1.53
CA LYS A 319 0.98 -12.70 1.93
C LYS A 319 -0.25 -12.87 1.04
N LYS A 320 -0.99 -11.79 0.77
CA LYS A 320 -2.20 -11.84 -0.06
C LYS A 320 -1.87 -12.17 -1.52
N CYS A 321 -0.74 -11.68 -2.04
CA CYS A 321 -0.23 -12.07 -3.35
C CYS A 321 -0.05 -13.60 -3.45
N GLY A 322 0.65 -14.21 -2.50
CA GLY A 322 0.80 -15.67 -2.45
C GLY A 322 -0.52 -16.43 -2.33
N ILE A 323 -1.44 -15.97 -1.46
CA ILE A 323 -2.78 -16.57 -1.28
C ILE A 323 -3.59 -16.61 -2.57
N HIS A 324 -3.46 -15.56 -3.40
CA HIS A 324 -4.22 -15.42 -4.64
C HIS A 324 -3.39 -15.79 -5.87
N LEU A 325 -2.20 -16.37 -5.68
CA LEU A 325 -1.37 -16.75 -6.81
C LEU A 325 -2.03 -17.88 -7.62
N SER A 326 -2.91 -18.68 -7.05
CA SER A 326 -3.71 -19.66 -7.81
C SER A 326 -4.77 -19.06 -8.72
N GLY A 327 -5.00 -17.74 -8.65
CA GLY A 327 -6.15 -17.12 -9.27
C GLY A 327 -7.49 -17.68 -8.78
N PRO A 328 -8.58 -17.35 -9.48
CA PRO A 328 -9.92 -17.83 -9.14
C PRO A 328 -10.19 -19.25 -9.71
N TYR A 329 -9.19 -20.14 -9.65
CA TYR A 329 -9.24 -21.48 -10.22
C TYR A 329 -9.14 -22.56 -9.14
N TYR A 330 -9.76 -23.70 -9.39
CA TYR A 330 -9.58 -24.87 -8.55
C TYR A 330 -8.28 -25.61 -8.92
N ILE A 331 -7.38 -25.71 -7.95
CA ILE A 331 -6.13 -26.47 -8.07
C ILE A 331 -6.03 -27.39 -6.85
N PRO A 332 -5.90 -28.73 -7.03
CA PRO A 332 -5.91 -29.66 -5.92
C PRO A 332 -4.58 -29.70 -5.14
N ASN A 333 -3.44 -29.45 -5.79
CA ASN A 333 -2.11 -29.54 -5.19
C ASN A 333 -1.36 -28.21 -5.32
N ILE A 334 -1.01 -27.59 -4.19
CA ILE A 334 -0.41 -26.24 -4.15
C ILE A 334 0.73 -26.16 -3.14
N ARG A 335 1.86 -25.56 -3.57
CA ARG A 335 2.97 -25.12 -2.71
C ARG A 335 3.33 -23.67 -3.03
N VAL A 336 3.05 -22.73 -2.12
CA VAL A 336 3.52 -21.34 -2.30
C VAL A 336 4.30 -20.88 -1.08
N ASP A 337 5.44 -20.23 -1.31
CA ASP A 337 6.20 -19.51 -0.29
C ASP A 337 6.26 -18.02 -0.66
N SER A 338 5.99 -17.16 0.32
CA SER A 338 5.98 -15.70 0.10
C SER A 338 6.85 -15.01 1.13
N TYR A 339 7.82 -14.24 0.66
CA TYR A 339 8.84 -13.54 1.44
C TYR A 339 8.60 -12.04 1.33
N SER A 340 8.19 -11.41 2.44
CA SER A 340 8.13 -9.96 2.55
C SER A 340 9.46 -9.44 3.09
N VAL A 341 10.14 -8.59 2.32
CA VAL A 341 11.54 -8.25 2.58
C VAL A 341 11.72 -6.73 2.66
N TYR A 342 12.47 -6.28 3.67
CA TYR A 342 12.94 -4.91 3.78
C TYR A 342 14.03 -4.61 2.75
N THR A 343 13.92 -3.45 2.10
CA THR A 343 14.96 -2.86 1.23
C THR A 343 15.05 -1.36 1.57
N ASN A 344 16.00 -0.64 1.00
CA ASN A 344 16.11 0.82 1.11
C ASN A 344 15.27 1.58 0.06
N ASN A 345 14.47 0.86 -0.74
CA ASN A 345 13.53 1.48 -1.66
C ASN A 345 12.39 2.17 -0.89
N ILE A 346 11.62 3.01 -1.60
CA ILE A 346 10.42 3.66 -1.07
C ILE A 346 9.49 2.60 -0.47
N MET A 347 8.91 2.91 0.69
CA MET A 347 8.01 2.00 1.39
C MET A 347 6.83 1.57 0.50
N GLY A 348 6.59 0.28 0.44
CA GLY A 348 5.37 -0.31 -0.10
C GLY A 348 4.30 -0.45 0.97
N SER A 349 3.03 -0.16 0.63
CA SER A 349 1.88 -0.48 1.48
C SER A 349 0.63 -0.82 0.66
N ALA A 350 -0.55 -0.50 1.18
CA ALA A 350 -1.81 -0.76 0.52
C ALA A 350 -1.94 0.05 -0.79
N MET A 351 -2.21 -0.64 -1.89
CA MET A 351 -2.75 -0.02 -3.10
C MET A 351 -3.86 -0.92 -3.65
N ARG A 352 -4.91 -0.33 -4.26
CA ARG A 352 -6.06 -1.04 -4.83
C ARG A 352 -5.64 -2.34 -5.52
N GLY A 353 -6.21 -3.46 -5.07
CA GLY A 353 -5.81 -4.81 -5.47
C GLY A 353 -5.03 -5.58 -4.41
N PHE A 354 -4.20 -4.91 -3.61
CA PHE A 354 -3.54 -5.45 -2.41
C PHE A 354 -2.83 -6.79 -2.67
N GLY A 355 -1.84 -6.80 -3.57
CA GLY A 355 -1.05 -7.99 -3.92
C GLY A 355 -1.71 -8.88 -4.99
N VAL A 356 -3.04 -8.85 -5.10
CA VAL A 356 -3.79 -9.67 -6.06
C VAL A 356 -3.54 -9.23 -7.50
N THR A 357 -3.36 -7.93 -7.75
CA THR A 357 -3.00 -7.42 -9.08
C THR A 357 -1.66 -7.95 -9.57
N GLN A 358 -0.67 -8.11 -8.68
CA GLN A 358 0.61 -8.70 -9.03
C GLN A 358 0.48 -10.21 -9.27
N ALA A 359 -0.28 -10.90 -8.41
CA ALA A 359 -0.58 -12.32 -8.59
C ALA A 359 -1.30 -12.58 -9.92
N ALA A 360 -2.23 -11.70 -10.32
CA ALA A 360 -3.00 -11.82 -11.54
C ALA A 360 -2.17 -11.75 -12.81
N VAL A 361 -1.14 -10.90 -12.85
CA VAL A 361 -0.18 -10.90 -13.97
C VAL A 361 0.44 -12.29 -14.16
N ALA A 362 0.81 -12.96 -13.06
CA ALA A 362 1.40 -14.28 -13.13
C ALA A 362 0.36 -15.37 -13.48
N HIS A 363 -0.75 -15.47 -12.73
CA HIS A 363 -1.67 -16.59 -12.93
C HIS A 363 -2.46 -16.51 -14.24
N GLU A 364 -2.85 -15.32 -14.70
CA GLU A 364 -3.55 -15.20 -15.98
C GLU A 364 -2.61 -15.52 -17.16
N ALA A 365 -1.34 -15.15 -17.07
CA ALA A 365 -0.35 -15.52 -18.07
C ALA A 365 -0.07 -17.04 -18.07
N GLN A 366 -0.03 -17.68 -16.90
CA GLN A 366 0.11 -19.14 -16.79
C GLN A 366 -1.09 -19.86 -17.40
N MET A 367 -2.31 -19.34 -17.20
CA MET A 367 -3.52 -19.89 -17.83
C MET A 367 -3.45 -19.83 -19.35
N ASP A 368 -2.99 -18.71 -19.93
CA ASP A 368 -2.85 -18.56 -21.38
C ASP A 368 -1.79 -19.50 -21.96
N GLU A 369 -0.63 -19.62 -21.30
CA GLU A 369 0.45 -20.50 -21.77
C GLU A 369 0.06 -22.00 -21.68
N LEU A 370 -0.66 -22.41 -20.63
CA LEU A 370 -1.21 -23.76 -20.52
C LEU A 370 -2.24 -24.04 -21.62
N ALA A 371 -3.19 -23.12 -21.81
CA ALA A 371 -4.23 -23.24 -22.83
C ALA A 371 -3.61 -23.37 -24.23
N LYS A 372 -2.61 -22.54 -24.54
CA LYS A 372 -1.87 -22.58 -25.82
C LYS A 372 -1.18 -23.92 -26.05
N ARG A 373 -0.49 -24.48 -25.05
CA ARG A 373 0.20 -25.77 -25.16
C ARG A 373 -0.76 -26.95 -25.30
N LEU A 374 -1.93 -26.86 -24.66
CA LEU A 374 -3.00 -27.84 -24.78
C LEU A 374 -3.86 -27.65 -26.04
N LYS A 375 -3.67 -26.55 -26.78
CA LYS A 375 -4.51 -26.14 -27.91
C LYS A 375 -5.99 -26.03 -27.53
N ILE A 376 -6.26 -25.49 -26.34
CA ILE A 376 -7.61 -25.17 -25.85
C ILE A 376 -7.77 -23.66 -25.91
N ASN A 377 -8.94 -23.16 -26.30
CA ASN A 377 -9.22 -21.72 -26.21
C ASN A 377 -8.99 -21.21 -24.76
N PRO A 378 -8.29 -20.07 -24.57
CA PRO A 378 -7.91 -19.58 -23.24
C PRO A 378 -9.12 -19.26 -22.33
N LEU A 379 -10.26 -18.83 -22.90
CA LEU A 379 -11.47 -18.56 -22.14
C LEU A 379 -12.22 -19.85 -21.78
N THR A 380 -12.25 -20.82 -22.70
CA THR A 380 -12.74 -22.18 -22.42
C THR A 380 -11.92 -22.86 -21.31
N PHE A 381 -10.59 -22.74 -21.36
CA PHE A 381 -9.69 -23.30 -20.34
C PHE A 381 -9.92 -22.70 -18.95
N ARG A 382 -10.14 -21.38 -18.87
CA ARG A 382 -10.53 -20.70 -17.62
C ARG A 382 -11.88 -21.18 -17.10
N LEU A 383 -12.89 -21.26 -17.96
CA LEU A 383 -14.22 -21.72 -17.57
C LEU A 383 -14.18 -23.17 -17.04
N MET A 384 -13.38 -24.02 -17.67
CA MET A 384 -13.19 -25.42 -17.27
C MET A 384 -12.57 -25.58 -15.87
N ASN A 385 -11.72 -24.64 -15.45
CA ASN A 385 -10.96 -24.68 -14.20
C ASN A 385 -11.44 -23.68 -13.15
N ALA A 386 -12.48 -22.91 -13.46
CA ALA A 386 -13.05 -21.90 -12.58
C ALA A 386 -13.42 -22.50 -11.22
N LEU A 387 -13.11 -21.76 -10.15
CA LEU A 387 -13.60 -22.09 -8.82
C LEU A 387 -15.15 -22.02 -8.82
N ASP A 388 -15.78 -22.93 -8.09
CA ASP A 388 -17.23 -23.05 -7.98
C ASP A 388 -17.62 -23.39 -6.53
N ASN A 389 -18.90 -23.29 -6.21
CA ASN A 389 -19.40 -23.66 -4.90
C ASN A 389 -19.05 -25.13 -4.59
N GLY A 390 -18.67 -25.41 -3.35
CA GLY A 390 -18.22 -26.73 -2.90
C GLY A 390 -16.76 -27.06 -3.23
N LEU A 391 -16.08 -26.24 -4.03
CA LEU A 391 -14.64 -26.40 -4.28
C LEU A 391 -13.80 -25.61 -3.27
N SER A 392 -12.64 -26.16 -2.93
CA SER A 392 -11.71 -25.53 -1.99
C SER A 392 -10.78 -24.54 -2.69
N THR A 393 -10.55 -23.39 -2.04
CA THR A 393 -9.55 -22.39 -2.46
C THR A 393 -8.11 -22.90 -2.28
N ALA A 394 -7.12 -22.04 -2.55
CA ALA A 394 -5.72 -22.35 -2.31
C ALA A 394 -5.38 -22.66 -0.85
N THR A 395 -6.14 -22.11 0.10
CA THR A 395 -5.94 -22.32 1.54
C THR A 395 -6.80 -23.46 2.09
N GLY A 396 -7.52 -24.19 1.24
CA GLY A 396 -8.41 -25.28 1.64
C GLY A 396 -9.80 -24.84 2.10
N GLN A 397 -10.07 -23.54 2.16
CA GLN A 397 -11.40 -23.03 2.52
C GLN A 397 -12.43 -23.39 1.43
N VAL A 398 -13.58 -23.93 1.84
CA VAL A 398 -14.70 -24.25 0.94
C VAL A 398 -15.81 -23.22 1.14
N PHE A 399 -16.30 -22.66 0.05
CA PHE A 399 -17.49 -21.81 0.03
C PHE A 399 -18.66 -22.59 -0.55
N TRP A 400 -19.80 -22.58 0.14
CA TRP A 400 -21.02 -23.27 -0.32
C TRP A 400 -21.90 -22.39 -1.19
N GLU A 401 -21.71 -21.07 -1.13
CA GLU A 401 -22.41 -20.07 -1.92
C GLU A 401 -21.50 -18.87 -2.19
N GLY A 402 -21.91 -18.00 -3.14
CA GLY A 402 -21.23 -16.73 -3.40
C GLY A 402 -19.99 -16.81 -4.28
N VAL A 403 -19.66 -17.97 -4.87
CA VAL A 403 -18.56 -18.09 -5.84
C VAL A 403 -19.05 -17.72 -7.25
N GLY A 404 -18.68 -16.54 -7.73
CA GLY A 404 -19.25 -15.97 -8.97
C GLY A 404 -18.37 -16.02 -10.23
N ILE A 405 -17.14 -16.54 -10.17
CA ILE A 405 -16.22 -16.48 -11.32
C ILE A 405 -16.73 -17.28 -12.53
N LYS A 406 -17.27 -18.48 -12.30
CA LYS A 406 -17.83 -19.32 -13.35
C LYS A 406 -19.04 -18.64 -14.01
N ALA A 407 -19.98 -18.14 -13.21
CA ALA A 407 -21.11 -17.36 -13.71
C ALA A 407 -20.66 -16.12 -14.51
N THR A 408 -19.58 -15.46 -14.09
CA THR A 408 -18.98 -14.34 -14.83
C THR A 408 -18.47 -14.79 -16.21
N LEU A 409 -17.75 -15.90 -16.28
CA LEU A 409 -17.24 -16.46 -17.53
C LEU A 409 -18.35 -16.97 -18.45
N GLU A 410 -19.40 -17.57 -17.91
CA GLU A 410 -20.58 -18.01 -18.66
C GLU A 410 -21.32 -16.81 -19.27
N LYS A 411 -21.49 -15.72 -18.51
CA LYS A 411 -22.09 -14.51 -19.04
C LYS A 411 -21.20 -13.82 -20.07
N LEU A 412 -19.89 -13.82 -19.85
CA LEU A 412 -18.92 -13.32 -20.83
C LEU A 412 -19.02 -14.11 -22.14
N ARG A 413 -19.10 -15.44 -22.07
CA ARG A 413 -19.28 -16.30 -23.25
C ARG A 413 -20.54 -15.93 -24.04
N GLU A 414 -21.66 -15.71 -23.36
CA GLU A 414 -22.92 -15.27 -24.02
C GLU A 414 -22.73 -13.94 -24.77
N VAL A 415 -22.11 -12.94 -24.12
CA VAL A 415 -21.87 -11.62 -24.75
C VAL A 415 -20.91 -11.76 -25.93
N VAL A 416 -19.80 -12.47 -25.75
CA VAL A 416 -18.75 -12.63 -26.76
C VAL A 416 -19.26 -13.37 -27.99
N LEU A 417 -20.06 -14.43 -27.82
CA LEU A 417 -20.58 -15.21 -28.96
C LEU A 417 -21.71 -14.50 -29.71
N ASN A 418 -22.45 -13.61 -29.04
CA ASN A 418 -23.52 -12.83 -29.65
C ASN A 418 -23.02 -11.56 -30.35
N ASP A 419 -21.79 -11.13 -30.09
CA ASP A 419 -21.15 -10.01 -30.76
C ASP A 419 -20.24 -10.51 -31.91
N PRO A 420 -20.57 -10.25 -33.19
CA PRO A 420 -19.76 -10.69 -34.32
C PRO A 420 -18.31 -10.19 -34.29
N HIS A 421 -18.02 -9.07 -33.62
CA HIS A 421 -16.67 -8.53 -33.49
C HIS A 421 -15.84 -9.22 -32.41
N LEU A 422 -16.49 -9.89 -31.45
CA LEU A 422 -15.83 -10.56 -30.34
C LEU A 422 -15.82 -12.08 -30.48
N ARG A 423 -16.66 -12.64 -31.34
CA ARG A 423 -16.88 -14.09 -31.45
C ARG A 423 -15.60 -14.92 -31.61
N SER A 424 -14.62 -14.41 -32.36
CA SER A 424 -13.31 -15.06 -32.57
C SER A 424 -12.47 -15.24 -31.31
N TYR A 425 -12.75 -14.52 -30.22
CA TYR A 425 -12.06 -14.67 -28.95
C TYR A 425 -12.47 -15.93 -28.19
N TRP A 426 -13.65 -16.50 -28.47
CA TRP A 426 -14.16 -17.71 -27.78
C TRP A 426 -14.25 -18.94 -28.67
N GLU A 427 -14.37 -18.79 -29.99
CA GLU A 427 -14.33 -19.94 -30.88
C GLU A 427 -13.00 -20.69 -30.68
N ASP A 428 -13.10 -22.02 -30.51
CA ASP A 428 -11.91 -22.85 -30.43
C ASP A 428 -11.10 -22.66 -31.72
N LEU A 429 -9.79 -22.45 -31.58
CA LEU A 429 -8.87 -22.39 -32.70
C LEU A 429 -8.94 -23.78 -33.38
N GLY A 430 -9.76 -23.89 -34.41
CA GLY A 430 -10.00 -25.13 -35.16
C GLY A 430 -8.74 -25.75 -35.72
#